data_AF-A0A946M9C4-F1
#
_entry.id   AF-A0A946M9C4-F1
#
_cell.length_a   1.000
_cell.length_b   1.000
_cell.length_c   1.000
_cell.angle_alpha   90.00
_cell.angle_beta   90.00
_cell.angle_gamma   90.00
#
_symmetry.space_group_name_H-M   'P 1'
#
loop_
_entity.id
_entity.type
_entity.pdbx_description
1 polymer ?
#
loop_
_entity_poly.entity_id
_entity_poly.type
_entity_poly.pdbx_seq_one_letter_code
_entity_poly.pdbx_strand_id
1 'polypeptide(L)'
;MKILRTICSTTVLVVALLLPVAARAQQPLPAEGNESQLLVILNSDAELFAKAKACQRLAIIGTSKSVPVIAQFLADPVLSHYARFALEANPSPEVDKVFRGSLSELKGRQLVGVINSIATRKDTQSVDALLPLAAAD
;
A
#
# COMPACT_ATOMS: atom_id res chain seq x y z
N MET A 1 -49.66 -24.99 -14.87
CA MET A 1 -48.95 -23.86 -15.52
C MET A 1 -48.82 -22.58 -14.68
N LYS A 2 -49.71 -22.28 -13.71
CA LYS A 2 -49.58 -21.07 -12.86
C LYS A 2 -48.47 -21.18 -11.79
N ILE A 3 -48.34 -22.36 -11.16
CA ILE A 3 -47.35 -22.63 -10.09
C ILE A 3 -45.89 -22.53 -10.59
N LEU A 4 -45.62 -22.99 -11.81
CA LEU A 4 -44.27 -22.94 -12.40
C LEU A 4 -43.82 -21.50 -12.74
N ARG A 5 -44.76 -20.60 -13.05
CA ARG A 5 -44.49 -19.18 -13.31
C ARG A 5 -44.16 -18.42 -12.02
N THR A 6 -44.84 -18.75 -10.92
CA THR A 6 -44.62 -18.11 -9.62
C THR A 6 -43.23 -18.45 -9.05
N ILE A 7 -42.81 -19.71 -9.16
CA ILE A 7 -41.49 -20.17 -8.69
C ILE A 7 -40.35 -19.46 -9.44
N CYS A 8 -40.48 -19.32 -10.76
CA CYS A 8 -39.49 -18.62 -11.60
C CYS A 8 -39.43 -17.11 -11.29
N SER A 9 -40.58 -16.49 -11.02
CA SER A 9 -40.64 -15.06 -10.67
C SER A 9 -40.02 -14.77 -9.30
N THR A 10 -40.17 -15.69 -8.33
CA THR A 10 -39.57 -15.53 -6.99
C THR A 10 -38.07 -15.79 -6.97
N THR A 11 -37.57 -16.77 -7.74
CA THR A 11 -36.12 -17.01 -7.83
C THR A 11 -35.39 -15.87 -8.55
N VAL A 12 -36.00 -15.27 -9.59
CA VAL A 12 -35.43 -14.08 -10.26
C VAL A 12 -35.34 -12.88 -9.31
N LEU A 13 -36.34 -12.68 -8.43
CA LEU A 13 -36.34 -11.58 -7.47
C LEU A 13 -35.25 -11.72 -6.39
N VAL A 14 -35.02 -12.94 -5.89
CA VAL A 14 -33.99 -13.21 -4.87
C VAL A 14 -32.56 -13.08 -5.43
N VAL A 15 -32.33 -13.49 -6.69
CA VAL A 15 -31.03 -13.32 -7.35
C VAL A 15 -30.72 -11.84 -7.61
N ALA A 16 -31.72 -11.02 -7.96
CA ALA A 16 -31.54 -9.59 -8.18
C ALA A 16 -31.17 -8.80 -6.90
N LEU A 17 -31.66 -9.25 -5.73
CA LEU A 17 -31.38 -8.63 -4.42
C LEU A 17 -29.97 -8.93 -3.88
N LEU A 18 -29.27 -9.95 -4.40
CA LEU A 18 -27.92 -10.32 -3.98
C LEU A 18 -26.80 -9.66 -4.81
N LEU A 19 -27.12 -9.09 -5.97
CA LEU A 19 -26.16 -8.43 -6.86
C LEU A 19 -25.58 -7.07 -6.36
N PRO A 20 -26.28 -6.22 -5.58
CA PRO A 20 -25.73 -4.90 -5.25
C PRO A 20 -24.60 -4.95 -4.20
N VAL A 21 -24.38 -6.10 -3.55
CA VAL A 21 -23.31 -6.26 -2.55
C VAL A 21 -21.93 -6.32 -3.21
N ALA A 22 -21.82 -6.92 -4.39
CA ALA A 22 -20.54 -7.06 -5.11
C ALA A 22 -20.04 -5.73 -5.68
N ALA A 23 -20.94 -4.81 -6.06
CA ALA A 23 -20.56 -3.52 -6.62
C ALA A 23 -19.90 -2.56 -5.60
N ARG A 24 -20.06 -2.80 -4.29
CA ARG A 24 -19.46 -1.97 -3.23
C ARG A 24 -18.07 -2.45 -2.79
N ALA A 25 -17.62 -3.60 -3.28
CA ALA A 25 -16.30 -4.14 -2.95
C ALA A 25 -15.17 -3.56 -3.83
N GLN A 26 -15.51 -2.87 -4.92
CA GLN A 26 -14.50 -2.26 -5.79
C GLN A 26 -13.91 -1.04 -5.09
N GLN A 27 -12.68 -1.20 -4.58
CA GLN A 27 -11.92 -0.06 -4.09
C GLN A 27 -11.80 0.95 -5.24
N PRO A 28 -11.97 2.26 -4.99
CA PRO A 28 -11.75 3.28 -6.01
C PRO A 28 -10.34 3.10 -6.59
N LEU A 29 -10.18 3.36 -7.88
CA LEU A 29 -8.88 3.32 -8.54
C LEU A 29 -7.86 4.17 -7.75
N PRO A 30 -6.56 3.81 -7.74
CA PRO A 30 -5.50 4.66 -7.20
C PRO A 30 -5.68 6.12 -7.64
N ALA A 31 -5.23 7.09 -6.82
CA ALA A 31 -5.42 8.50 -7.10
C ALA A 31 -5.06 8.83 -8.56
N GLU A 32 -5.85 9.69 -9.22
CA GLU A 32 -5.50 10.19 -10.55
C GLU A 32 -4.39 11.25 -10.45
N GLY A 33 -3.68 11.48 -11.56
CA GLY A 33 -2.61 12.48 -11.64
C GLY A 33 -1.23 11.90 -11.95
N ASN A 34 -0.31 12.82 -12.29
CA ASN A 34 1.10 12.49 -12.51
C ASN A 34 1.89 12.49 -11.19
N GLU A 35 3.13 11.98 -11.23
CA GLU A 35 4.00 11.87 -10.06
C GLU A 35 4.09 13.19 -9.27
N SER A 36 4.38 14.32 -9.92
CA SER A 36 4.52 15.62 -9.24
C SER A 36 3.26 16.04 -8.48
N GLN A 37 2.07 15.82 -9.05
CA GLN A 37 0.80 16.14 -8.38
C GLN A 37 0.58 15.27 -7.13
N LEU A 38 0.94 13.99 -7.19
CA LEU A 38 0.83 13.07 -6.06
C LEU A 38 1.82 13.41 -4.95
N LEU A 39 3.02 13.87 -5.30
CA LEU A 39 4.01 14.35 -4.33
C LEU A 39 3.54 15.63 -3.63
N VAL A 40 2.79 16.51 -4.30
CA VAL A 40 2.15 17.66 -3.65
C VAL A 40 1.13 17.19 -2.61
N ILE A 41 0.31 16.17 -2.93
CA ILE A 41 -0.66 15.60 -1.98
C ILE A 41 0.06 15.00 -0.75
N LEU A 42 1.16 14.26 -0.96
CA LEU A 42 1.90 13.68 0.17
C LEU A 42 2.47 14.76 1.09
N ASN A 43 2.98 15.87 0.53
CA ASN A 43 3.58 16.96 1.28
C ASN A 43 2.57 17.97 1.87
N SER A 44 1.27 17.84 1.61
CA SER A 44 0.25 18.73 2.16
C SER A 44 -0.36 18.20 3.46
N ASP A 45 -1.35 18.92 3.99
CA ASP A 45 -2.23 18.53 5.09
C ASP A 45 -3.41 17.65 4.63
N ALA A 46 -3.32 17.07 3.42
CA ALA A 46 -4.36 16.21 2.87
C ALA A 46 -4.74 15.06 3.81
N GLU A 47 -6.03 14.74 3.83
CA GLU A 47 -6.60 13.64 4.60
C GLU A 47 -5.91 12.31 4.32
N LEU A 48 -5.91 11.44 5.33
CA LEU A 48 -5.29 10.10 5.28
C LEU A 48 -5.66 9.34 4.00
N PHE A 49 -6.94 9.37 3.62
CA PHE A 49 -7.41 8.68 2.42
C PHE A 49 -6.70 9.18 1.15
N ALA A 50 -6.56 10.50 0.98
CA ALA A 50 -5.89 11.08 -0.18
C ALA A 50 -4.41 10.68 -0.22
N LYS A 51 -3.70 10.74 0.92
CA LYS A 51 -2.29 10.31 1.02
C LYS A 51 -2.13 8.82 0.74
N ALA A 52 -2.99 7.97 1.28
CA ALA A 52 -2.99 6.53 1.02
C ALA A 52 -3.21 6.21 -0.47
N LYS A 53 -4.19 6.88 -1.12
CA LYS A 53 -4.45 6.73 -2.55
C LYS A 53 -3.30 7.26 -3.41
N ALA A 54 -2.60 8.31 -2.96
CA ALA A 54 -1.41 8.82 -3.63
C ALA A 54 -0.25 7.81 -3.57
N CYS A 55 0.04 7.22 -2.40
CA CYS A 55 1.02 6.14 -2.27
C CYS A 55 0.68 4.95 -3.19
N GLN A 56 -0.57 4.50 -3.22
CA GLN A 56 -1.00 3.41 -4.11
C GLN A 56 -0.77 3.73 -5.60
N ARG A 57 -0.98 4.98 -6.02
CA ARG A 57 -0.72 5.38 -7.40
C ARG A 57 0.78 5.48 -7.68
N LEU A 58 1.56 5.99 -6.73
CA LEU A 58 3.02 6.06 -6.83
C LEU A 58 3.67 4.67 -6.84
N ALA A 59 3.02 3.63 -6.33
CA ALA A 59 3.45 2.24 -6.55
C ALA A 59 3.46 1.84 -8.04
N ILE A 60 2.63 2.49 -8.87
CA ILE A 60 2.48 2.19 -10.30
C ILE A 60 3.35 3.11 -11.15
N ILE A 61 3.40 4.41 -10.82
CA ILE A 61 4.02 5.44 -11.68
C ILE A 61 5.24 6.13 -11.04
N GLY A 62 5.55 5.83 -9.78
CA GLY A 62 6.61 6.49 -9.03
C GLY A 62 7.99 6.18 -9.60
N THR A 63 8.82 7.21 -9.64
CA THR A 63 10.24 7.14 -10.02
C THR A 63 11.12 7.34 -8.79
N SER A 64 12.44 7.37 -8.98
CA SER A 64 13.37 7.70 -7.90
C SER A 64 13.04 9.02 -7.21
N LYS A 65 12.41 9.98 -7.91
CA LYS A 65 12.02 11.29 -7.35
C LYS A 65 11.03 11.16 -6.19
N SER A 66 10.17 10.15 -6.21
CA SER A 66 9.18 9.93 -5.16
C SER A 66 9.78 9.29 -3.89
N VAL A 67 10.91 8.62 -3.99
CA VAL A 67 11.54 7.87 -2.89
C VAL A 67 11.76 8.72 -1.64
N PRO A 68 12.45 9.87 -1.69
CA PRO A 68 12.71 10.67 -0.50
C PRO A 68 11.44 11.28 0.12
N VAL A 69 10.38 11.50 -0.66
CA VAL A 69 9.10 12.02 -0.15
C VAL A 69 8.34 10.90 0.56
N ILE A 70 8.23 9.73 -0.07
CA ILE A 70 7.50 8.60 0.51
C ILE A 70 8.22 8.05 1.76
N ALA A 71 9.55 8.08 1.78
CA ALA A 71 10.36 7.61 2.91
C ALA A 71 10.05 8.31 4.24
N GLN A 72 9.61 9.57 4.20
CA GLN A 72 9.26 10.35 5.40
C GLN A 72 8.12 9.72 6.21
N PHE A 73 7.27 8.91 5.56
CA PHE A 73 6.13 8.25 6.19
C PHE A 73 6.48 6.87 6.77
N LEU A 74 7.73 6.39 6.68
CA LEU A 74 8.11 5.07 7.19
C LEU A 74 7.98 4.96 8.72
N ALA A 75 8.18 6.04 9.45
CA ALA A 75 7.97 6.12 10.89
C ALA A 75 6.50 6.35 11.28
N ASP A 76 5.65 6.79 10.34
CA ASP A 76 4.27 7.16 10.63
C ASP A 76 3.43 5.92 11.01
N PRO A 77 2.73 5.92 12.16
CA PRO A 77 1.98 4.76 12.64
C PRO A 77 0.80 4.36 11.74
N VAL A 78 0.32 5.26 10.88
CA VAL A 78 -0.83 5.04 10.01
C VAL A 78 -0.41 4.90 8.55
N LEU A 79 0.51 5.75 8.08
CA LEU A 79 0.94 5.81 6.68
C LEU A 79 2.08 4.86 6.33
N SER A 80 2.83 4.32 7.31
CA SER A 80 4.00 3.46 7.05
C SER A 80 3.69 2.26 6.14
N HIS A 81 2.54 1.63 6.29
CA HIS A 81 2.14 0.53 5.40
C HIS A 81 1.95 0.99 3.94
N TYR A 82 1.29 2.12 3.72
CA TYR A 82 1.09 2.67 2.38
C TYR A 82 2.41 3.16 1.76
N ALA A 83 3.27 3.76 2.57
CA ALA A 83 4.59 4.20 2.15
C ALA A 83 5.45 3.02 1.67
N ARG A 84 5.52 1.96 2.48
CA ARG A 84 6.24 0.73 2.10
C ARG A 84 5.67 0.08 0.86
N PHE A 85 4.33 0.00 0.73
CA PHE A 85 3.69 -0.53 -0.48
C PHE A 85 4.15 0.21 -1.75
N ALA A 86 4.25 1.53 -1.70
CA ALA A 86 4.72 2.34 -2.82
C ALA A 86 6.22 2.15 -3.09
N LEU A 87 7.04 2.13 -2.05
CA LEU A 87 8.48 1.97 -2.15
C LEU A 87 8.88 0.56 -2.63
N GLU A 88 8.20 -0.49 -2.15
CA GLU A 88 8.46 -1.88 -2.56
C GLU A 88 8.37 -2.06 -4.08
N ALA A 89 7.35 -1.46 -4.71
CA ALA A 89 7.13 -1.53 -6.15
C ALA A 89 8.05 -0.63 -6.98
N ASN A 90 8.70 0.37 -6.36
CA ASN A 90 9.53 1.33 -7.07
C ASN A 90 10.87 0.67 -7.50
N PRO A 91 11.26 0.73 -8.80
CA PRO A 91 12.44 0.03 -9.31
C PRO A 91 13.77 0.70 -8.91
N SER A 92 13.74 1.88 -8.29
CA SER A 92 14.95 2.59 -7.89
C SER A 92 15.74 1.80 -6.84
N PRO A 93 17.07 1.61 -7.01
CA PRO A 93 17.92 1.02 -5.96
C PRO A 93 18.09 1.94 -4.74
N GLU A 94 17.65 3.19 -4.83
CA GLU A 94 17.62 4.11 -3.68
C GLU A 94 16.66 3.63 -2.59
N VAL A 95 15.59 2.90 -2.96
CA VAL A 95 14.66 2.30 -2.00
C VAL A 95 15.38 1.37 -1.03
N ASP A 96 16.27 0.53 -1.54
CA ASP A 96 17.02 -0.43 -0.72
C ASP A 96 17.90 0.30 0.29
N LYS A 97 18.54 1.40 -0.14
CA LYS A 97 19.33 2.25 0.77
C LYS A 97 18.46 2.88 1.86
N VAL A 98 17.28 3.38 1.50
CA VAL A 98 16.31 3.94 2.45
C VAL A 98 15.90 2.90 3.47
N PHE A 99 15.48 1.71 3.04
CA PHE A 99 15.06 0.65 3.95
C PHE A 99 16.18 0.19 4.88
N ARG A 100 17.41 0.03 4.38
CA ARG A 100 18.56 -0.28 5.25
C ARG A 100 18.83 0.82 6.26
N GLY A 101 18.76 2.09 5.86
CA GLY A 101 18.92 3.23 6.75
C GLY A 101 17.87 3.25 7.87
N SER A 102 16.62 2.89 7.55
CA SER A 102 15.53 2.85 8.52
C SER A 102 15.63 1.73 9.56
N LEU A 103 16.47 0.71 9.37
CA LEU A 103 16.60 -0.41 10.33
C LEU A 103 17.11 0.02 11.70
N SER A 104 18.01 1.01 11.77
CA SER A 104 18.54 1.53 13.03
C SER A 104 17.59 2.52 13.70
N GLU A 105 16.79 3.23 12.90
CA GLU A 105 15.92 4.33 13.32
C GLU A 105 14.57 3.87 13.84
N LEU A 106 13.95 2.88 13.17
CA LEU A 106 12.59 2.45 13.47
C LEU A 106 12.56 1.43 14.61
N LYS A 107 11.39 1.31 15.25
CA LYS A 107 11.08 0.32 16.29
C LYS A 107 9.68 -0.25 16.08
N GLY A 108 9.36 -1.33 16.80
CA GLY A 108 8.02 -1.91 16.84
C GLY A 108 7.49 -2.30 15.45
N ARG A 109 6.22 -1.98 15.18
CA ARG A 109 5.51 -2.41 13.96
C ARG A 109 6.11 -1.82 12.68
N GLN A 110 6.60 -0.58 12.73
CA GLN A 110 7.21 0.08 11.59
C GLN A 110 8.53 -0.59 11.20
N LEU A 111 9.35 -0.95 12.19
CA LEU A 111 10.59 -1.73 11.96
C LEU A 111 10.29 -3.09 11.33
N VAL A 112 9.34 -3.85 11.91
CA VAL A 112 8.90 -5.14 11.34
C VAL A 112 8.42 -4.97 9.90
N GLY A 113 7.67 -3.90 9.62
CA GLY A 113 7.23 -3.56 8.28
C GLY A 113 8.39 -3.37 7.30
N VAL A 114 9.40 -2.58 7.67
CA VAL A 114 10.59 -2.35 6.83
C VAL A 114 11.40 -3.64 6.62
N ILE A 115 11.57 -4.47 7.66
CA ILE A 115 12.23 -5.79 7.53
C ILE A 115 11.51 -6.65 6.49
N ASN A 116 10.18 -6.71 6.53
CA ASN A 116 9.39 -7.44 5.54
C ASN A 116 9.58 -6.85 4.13
N SER A 117 9.61 -5.53 3.99
CA SER A 117 9.83 -4.85 2.71
C SER A 117 11.22 -5.15 2.11
N ILE A 118 12.26 -5.21 2.95
CA ILE A 118 13.60 -5.64 2.56
C ILE A 118 13.57 -7.08 2.02
N ALA A 119 12.87 -7.98 2.72
CA ALA A 119 12.73 -9.36 2.27
C ALA A 119 11.97 -9.46 0.93
N THR A 120 10.88 -8.70 0.75
CA THR A 120 10.14 -8.59 -0.52
C THR A 120 11.06 -8.20 -1.67
N ARG A 121 11.92 -7.20 -1.45
CA ARG A 121 12.87 -6.69 -2.45
C ARG A 121 14.11 -7.54 -2.63
N LYS A 122 14.36 -8.49 -1.72
CA LYS A 122 15.50 -9.41 -1.72
C LYS A 122 16.86 -8.69 -1.68
N ASP A 123 16.94 -7.60 -0.93
CA ASP A 123 18.18 -6.82 -0.79
C ASP A 123 19.20 -7.56 0.08
N THR A 124 20.15 -8.25 -0.55
CA THR A 124 21.19 -9.02 0.15
C THR A 124 22.19 -8.14 0.89
N GLN A 125 22.28 -6.84 0.58
CA GLN A 125 23.16 -5.91 1.30
C GLN A 125 22.63 -5.57 2.70
N SER A 126 21.42 -6.00 3.05
CA SER A 126 20.80 -5.78 4.35
C SER A 126 21.19 -6.83 5.40
N VAL A 127 21.79 -7.97 5.00
CA VAL A 127 22.00 -9.13 5.87
C VAL A 127 22.74 -8.74 7.16
N ASP A 128 23.86 -8.05 7.05
CA ASP A 128 24.66 -7.64 8.22
C ASP A 128 23.88 -6.73 9.18
N ALA A 129 23.01 -5.88 8.65
CA ALA A 129 22.17 -4.99 9.44
C ALA A 129 20.97 -5.72 10.08
N LEU A 130 20.51 -6.82 9.49
CA LEU A 130 19.40 -7.63 10.00
C LEU A 130 19.83 -8.62 11.10
N LEU A 131 21.04 -9.16 11.03
CA LEU A 131 21.58 -10.12 12.00
C LEU A 131 21.39 -9.70 13.48
N PRO A 132 21.78 -8.49 13.92
CA PRO A 132 21.61 -8.09 15.32
C PRO A 132 20.14 -7.94 15.73
N LEU A 133 19.23 -7.68 14.78
CA LEU A 133 17.80 -7.56 15.06
C LEU A 133 17.11 -8.92 15.23
N ALA A 134 17.67 -9.99 14.65
CA ALA A 134 17.19 -11.35 14.80
C ALA A 134 17.74 -12.05 16.05
N ALA A 135 18.88 -11.58 16.57
CA ALA A 135 19.53 -12.11 17.77
C ALA A 135 19.09 -11.43 19.07
N ALA A 136 18.28 -10.38 18.97
CA ALA A 136 17.74 -9.67 20.13
C ALA A 136 16.49 -10.40 20.65
N ASP A 137 16.64 -11.10 21.77
CA ASP A 137 15.54 -11.65 22.59
C ASP A 137 14.94 -10.56 23.50
#